data_AF-A0A2V4AZJ2-F1
#
_entry.id   AF-A0A2V4AZJ2-F1
#
_cell.length_a   1.000
_cell.length_b   1.000
_cell.length_c   1.000
_cell.angle_alpha   90.00
_cell.angle_beta   90.00
_cell.angle_gamma   90.00
#
_symmetry.space_group_name_H-M   'P 1'
#
loop_
_entity.id
_entity.type
_entity.pdbx_description
1 polymer ?
#
loop_
_entity_poly.entity_id
_entity_poly.type
_entity_poly.pdbx_seq_one_letter_code
_entity_poly.pdbx_strand_id
1 'polypeptide(L)' 'MADPELQKMTMAELAEVAHREGIPSVEHMSTEELIEAIEQQRETNDVLTAERRTSARQKGESKRGSHGSLPQGWENFPG' A
#
# COMPACT_ATOMS: atom_id res chain seq x y z
N MET A 1 -16.79 -4.73 -11.50
CA MET A 1 -17.89 -5.71 -11.34
C MET A 1 -17.92 -5.95 -9.84
N ALA A 2 -18.99 -5.54 -9.16
CA ALA A 2 -19.04 -5.62 -7.69
C ALA A 2 -18.86 -7.07 -7.23
N ASP A 3 -18.01 -7.31 -6.24
CA ASP A 3 -17.71 -8.63 -5.71
C ASP A 3 -18.98 -9.23 -5.10
N PRO A 4 -19.51 -10.33 -5.69
CA PRO A 4 -20.82 -10.86 -5.31
C PRO A 4 -20.84 -11.46 -3.91
N GLU A 5 -19.68 -11.68 -3.28
CA GLU A 5 -19.61 -12.09 -1.88
C GLU A 5 -19.82 -10.90 -0.94
N LEU A 6 -19.29 -9.72 -1.26
CA LEU A 6 -19.51 -8.49 -0.47
C LEU A 6 -21.00 -8.11 -0.44
N GLN A 7 -21.72 -8.32 -1.55
CA GLN A 7 -23.16 -8.02 -1.61
C GLN A 7 -24.04 -8.90 -0.73
N LYS A 8 -23.55 -10.07 -0.30
CA LYS A 8 -24.28 -11.00 0.58
C LYS A 8 -23.97 -10.78 2.06
N MET A 9 -22.93 -10.02 2.37
CA MET A 9 -22.47 -9.77 3.73
C MET A 9 -23.38 -8.78 4.45
N THR A 10 -23.50 -8.97 5.76
CA THR A 10 -24.12 -7.98 6.64
C THR A 10 -23.20 -6.77 6.81
N MET A 11 -23.77 -5.65 7.28
CA MET A 11 -22.99 -4.45 7.56
C MET A 11 -21.87 -4.68 8.58
N ALA A 12 -22.08 -5.56 9.57
CA ALA A 12 -21.06 -5.92 10.54
C ALA A 12 -19.90 -6.69 9.89
N GLU A 13 -20.21 -7.66 9.02
CA GLU A 13 -19.19 -8.40 8.27
C GLU A 13 -18.41 -7.49 7.31
N LEU A 14 -19.10 -6.56 6.63
CA LEU A 14 -18.44 -5.56 5.78
C LEU A 14 -17.51 -4.66 6.60
N ALA A 15 -17.91 -4.22 7.80
CA ALA A 15 -17.05 -3.44 8.69
C ALA A 15 -15.80 -4.22 9.13
N GLU A 16 -15.92 -5.51 9.44
CA GLU A 16 -14.77 -6.36 9.76
C GLU A 16 -13.81 -6.52 8.57
N VAL A 17 -14.35 -6.69 7.36
CA VAL A 17 -13.55 -6.75 6.13
C VAL A 17 -12.85 -5.41 5.88
N ALA A 18 -13.57 -4.30 5.98
CA ALA A 18 -13.02 -2.96 5.81
C ALA A 18 -11.87 -2.67 6.78
N HIS A 19 -12.01 -3.00 8.06
CA HIS A 19 -10.92 -2.88 9.04
C HIS A 19 -9.70 -3.74 8.68
N ARG A 20 -9.91 -4.94 8.13
CA ARG A 20 -8.82 -5.81 7.66
C ARG A 20 -8.08 -5.22 6.47
N GLU A 21 -8.79 -4.59 5.55
CA GLU A 21 -8.22 -3.93 4.37
C GLU A 21 -7.60 -2.56 4.70
N GLY A 22 -7.86 -2.02 5.89
CA GLY A 22 -7.26 -0.78 6.40
C GLY A 22 -8.16 0.46 6.30
N ILE A 23 -9.48 0.29 6.20
CA ILE A 23 -10.47 1.36 6.13
C ILE A 23 -11.05 1.59 7.54
N PRO A 24 -10.71 2.70 8.25
CA PRO A 24 -11.08 2.89 9.66
C PRO A 24 -12.46 3.54 9.89
N SER A 25 -13.04 4.23 8.90
CA SER A 25 -14.20 5.09 9.09
C SER A 25 -15.48 4.54 8.44
N VAL A 26 -15.93 3.36 8.88
CA VAL A 26 -17.08 2.65 8.30
C VAL A 26 -18.43 3.11 8.85
N GLU A 27 -18.46 3.76 10.01
CA GLU A 27 -19.69 4.09 10.77
C GLU A 27 -20.59 5.14 10.08
N HIS A 28 -20.04 5.87 9.12
CA HIS A 28 -20.74 6.92 8.38
C HIS A 28 -21.08 6.52 6.94
N MET A 29 -20.69 5.32 6.51
CA MET A 29 -20.84 4.87 5.12
C MET A 29 -22.11 4.04 4.96
N SER A 30 -22.80 4.23 3.83
CA SER A 30 -23.86 3.34 3.39
C SER A 30 -23.28 1.97 2.99
N THR A 31 -24.10 0.93 2.93
CA THR A 31 -23.67 -0.41 2.51
C THR A 31 -22.98 -0.41 1.15
N GLU A 32 -23.56 0.31 0.18
CA GLU A 32 -23.02 0.41 -1.17
C GLU A 32 -21.67 1.15 -1.17
N GLU A 33 -21.57 2.27 -0.45
CA GLU A 33 -20.33 3.05 -0.31
C GLU A 33 -19.22 2.23 0.35
N LEU A 34 -19.55 1.43 1.36
CA LEU A 34 -18.59 0.58 2.05
C LEU A 34 -18.08 -0.55 1.14
N ILE A 35 -18.95 -1.16 0.33
CA ILE A 35 -18.56 -2.18 -0.65
C ILE A 35 -17.58 -1.56 -1.66
N GLU A 36 -17.91 -0.41 -2.25
CA GLU A 36 -17.03 0.27 -3.20
C GLU A 36 -15.67 0.65 -2.59
N ALA A 37 -15.66 1.12 -1.34
CA ALA A 37 -14.44 1.46 -0.64
C ALA A 37 -13.54 0.22 -0.41
N ILE A 38 -14.13 -0.92 -0.01
CA ILE A 38 -13.41 -2.20 0.15
C ILE A 38 -12.77 -2.63 -1.17
N GLU A 39 -13.51 -2.54 -2.27
CA GLU A 39 -13.01 -2.92 -3.60
C GLU A 39 -11.82 -2.05 -4.02
N GLN A 40 -11.95 -0.73 -3.90
CA GLN A 40 -10.89 0.21 -4.25
C GLN A 40 -9.65 0.02 -3.36
N GLN A 41 -9.84 -0.25 -2.07
CA GLN A 41 -8.72 -0.49 -1.16
C GLN A 41 -7.99 -1.80 -1.49
N ARG A 42 -8.73 -2.86 -1.85
CA ARG A 42 -8.14 -4.12 -2.32
C ARG A 42 -7.32 -3.94 -3.59
N GLU A 43 -7.88 -3.26 -4.59
CA GLU A 43 -7.16 -2.95 -5.83
C GLU A 43 -5.88 -2.15 -5.53
N THR A 44 -5.97 -1.16 -4.64
CA THR A 44 -4.81 -0.38 -4.19
C THR A 44 -3.76 -1.27 -3.51
N ASN A 45 -4.19 -2.15 -2.60
CA ASN A 45 -3.31 -3.08 -1.90
C ASN A 45 -2.61 -4.07 -2.85
N ASP A 46 -3.31 -4.55 -3.88
CA ASP A 46 -2.76 -5.43 -4.91
C ASP A 46 -1.70 -4.72 -5.76
N VAL A 47 -1.97 -3.48 -6.20
CA VAL A 47 -1.00 -2.66 -6.94
C VAL A 47 0.23 -2.39 -6.09
N LEU A 48 0.06 -1.93 -4.85
CA LEU A 48 1.18 -1.67 -3.92
C LEU A 48 2.00 -2.94 -3.65
N THR A 49 1.35 -4.09 -3.52
CA THR A 49 2.04 -5.37 -3.33
C THR A 49 2.86 -5.77 -4.56
N ALA A 50 2.33 -5.54 -5.76
CA ALA A 50 3.04 -5.78 -7.02
C ALA A 50 4.25 -4.84 -7.17
N GLU A 51 4.10 -3.54 -6.89
CA GLU A 51 5.19 -2.55 -6.94
C GLU A 51 6.27 -2.80 -5.90
N ARG A 52 5.92 -3.33 -4.71
CA ARG A 52 6.91 -3.70 -3.69
C ARG A 52 7.80 -4.85 -4.16
N ARG A 53 7.26 -5.79 -4.93
CA ARG A 53 8.01 -6.94 -5.48
C ARG A 53 8.95 -6.54 -6.61
N THR A 54 8.56 -5.59 -7.45
CA THR A 54 9.44 -5.05 -8.52
C THR A 54 10.52 -4.14 -7.93
N SER A 55 10.17 -3.31 -6.93
CA SER A 55 11.12 -2.44 -6.22
C SER A 55 12.12 -3.21 -5.36
N ALA A 56 11.71 -4.32 -4.72
CA ALA A 56 12.62 -5.18 -3.96
C ALA A 56 13.64 -5.91 -4.87
N ARG A 57 13.28 -6.20 -6.13
CA ARG A 57 14.21 -6.77 -7.11
C ARG A 57 15.21 -5.74 -7.63
N GLN A 58 14.85 -4.46 -7.67
CA GLN A 58 15.75 -3.36 -8.08
C GLN A 58 16.65 -2.85 -6.94
N LYS A 59 16.27 -3.09 -5.68
CA LYS A 59 17.08 -2.76 -4.48
C LYS A 59 18.05 -3.87 -4.06
N GLY A 60 18.29 -4.86 -4.92
CA GLY A 60 19.31 -5.89 -4.75
C GLY A 60 20.66 -5.58 -5.40
N GLU A 61 20.75 -4.52 -6.21
CA GLU A 61 21.94 -4.21 -7.01
C GLU A 61 22.44 -2.78 -6.77
N SER A 62 22.72 -2.46 -5.52
CA SER A 62 23.54 -1.32 -5.14
C SER A 62 23.95 -1.52 -3.69
N LYS A 63 25.07 -2.22 -3.46
CA LYS A 63 26.02 -2.08 -2.33
C LYS A 63 26.94 -3.31 -2.25
N ARG A 64 27.62 -3.66 -3.34
CA ARG A 64 28.91 -4.38 -3.30
C ARG A 64 29.80 -3.81 -4.38
N GLY A 65 30.24 -2.58 -4.15
CA GLY A 65 31.12 -1.89 -5.07
C GLY A 65 31.59 -0.57 -4.46
N SER A 66 32.84 -0.57 -4.05
CA SER A 66 33.71 0.61 -3.95
C SER A 66 33.57 1.50 -2.73
N HIS A 67 34.59 1.38 -1.87
CA HIS A 67 35.54 2.43 -1.50
C HIS A 67 34.95 3.82 -1.20
N GLY A 68 35.27 4.32 0.00
CA GLY A 68 34.87 5.63 0.49
C GLY A 68 35.28 6.78 -0.43
N SER A 69 34.35 7.22 -1.27
CA SER A 69 34.40 8.51 -1.93
C SER A 69 33.23 9.34 -1.42
N LEU A 70 33.55 10.38 -0.66
CA LEU A 70 32.60 11.40 -0.24
C LEU A 70 31.91 12.00 -1.48
N PRO A 71 30.64 12.43 -1.37
CA PRO A 71 29.94 13.10 -2.46
C PRO A 71 30.70 14.36 -2.90
N GLN A 72 30.95 14.47 -4.22
CA GLN A 72 31.67 15.57 -4.83
C GLN A 72 30.96 16.89 -4.49
N GLY A 73 31.61 17.72 -3.67
CA GLY A 73 31.03 18.95 -3.09
C GLY A 73 31.24 19.11 -1.58
N TRP A 74 31.62 18.04 -0.88
CA TRP A 74 31.93 18.08 0.56
C TRP A 74 33.42 18.31 0.87
N GLU A 75 34.25 18.45 -0.15
CA GLU A 75 35.71 18.64 -0.03
C GLU A 75 36.14 20.06 0.41
N ASN A 76 35.20 21.03 0.48
CA ASN A 76 35.51 22.45 0.71
C ASN A 76 34.85 23.05 1.97
N PHE A 77 34.47 22.25 2.97
CA PHE A 77 33.99 22.79 4.26
C PHE A 77 35.14 22.89 5.27
N PRO A 78 35.75 24.09 5.48
CA PRO A 78 36.64 24.31 6.61
C PRO A 78 35.83 24.47 7.90
N GLY A 79 36.22 23.74 8.94
CA GLY A 79 35.76 23.92 10.32
C GLY A 79 36.59 24.93 11.09
#